data_AF-A0A947XSB5-F1
#
_entry.id   AF-A0A947XSB5-F1
#
_cell.length_a   1.000
_cell.length_b   1.000
_cell.length_c   1.000
_cell.angle_alpha   90.00
_cell.angle_beta   90.00
_cell.angle_gamma   90.00
#
_symmetry.space_group_name_H-M   'P 1'
#
loop_
_entity.id
_entity.type
_entity.pdbx_description
1 polymer ?
#
loop_
_entity_poly.entity_id
_entity_poly.type
_entity_poly.pdbx_seq_one_letter_code
_entity_poly.pdbx_strand_id
1 'polypeptide(L)' 'MVRLGGIEIGGGRPVVVQSMTNTDTRNAEATLGQIERLTEAGCEIVRVAVPDDRAAQALGAIKA' A
#
# COMPACT_ATOMS: atom_id res chain seq x y z
N MET A 1 19.59 7.66 -2.26
CA MET A 1 18.73 7.00 -1.24
C MET A 1 17.39 7.69 -1.24
N VAL A 2 16.30 6.95 -1.07
CA VAL A 2 14.94 7.50 -1.06
C VAL A 2 14.22 6.98 0.18
N ARG A 3 13.44 7.84 0.83
CA ARG A 3 12.62 7.47 1.98
C ARG A 3 11.16 7.41 1.57
N LEU A 4 10.50 6.28 1.83
CA LEU A 4 9.07 6.08 1.66
C LEU A 4 8.45 5.76 3.03
N GLY A 5 7.79 6.74 3.64
CA GLY A 5 7.31 6.63 5.02
C GLY A 5 8.47 6.38 6.00
N GLY A 6 8.44 5.21 6.66
CA GLY A 6 9.50 4.76 7.58
C GLY A 6 10.62 3.95 6.92
N ILE A 7 10.51 3.63 5.62
CA ILE A 7 11.42 2.70 4.91
C ILE A 7 12.42 3.50 4.08
N GLU A 8 13.69 3.12 4.16
CA GLU A 8 14.77 3.68 3.33
C GLU A 8 15.18 2.69 2.23
N ILE A 9 15.20 3.16 0.99
CA ILE A 9 15.43 2.37 -0.22
C ILE A 9 16.73 2.81 -0.91
N GLY A 10 17.53 1.82 -1.32
CA GLY A 10 18.81 2.00 -2.01
C GLY A 10 19.99 2.24 -1.07
N GLY A 11 21.18 2.47 -1.63
CA GLY A 11 22.39 2.78 -0.85
C GLY A 11 22.96 1.60 -0.06
N GLY A 12 22.86 0.38 -0.58
CA GLY A 12 23.37 -0.84 0.07
C GLY A 12 22.46 -1.43 1.15
N ARG A 13 21.25 -0.89 1.33
CA ARG A 13 20.22 -1.47 2.21
C ARG A 13 19.59 -2.73 1.60
N PRO A 14 18.95 -3.58 2.42
CA PRO A 14 18.22 -4.74 1.93
C PRO A 14 17.20 -4.39 0.83
N VAL A 15 16.95 -5.33 -0.07
CA VAL A 15 15.90 -5.19 -1.10
C VAL A 15 14.54 -5.26 -0.40
N VAL A 16 13.73 -4.23 -0.61
CA VAL A 16 12.40 -4.10 0.00
C VAL A 16 11.35 -4.83 -0.83
N VAL A 17 10.50 -5.63 -0.17
CA VAL A 17 9.39 -6.35 -0.80
C VAL A 17 8.17 -5.44 -0.91
N GLN A 18 7.65 -5.30 -2.13
CA GLN A 18 6.45 -4.52 -2.41
C GLN A 18 5.39 -5.35 -3.13
N SER A 19 4.12 -4.96 -3.00
CA SER A 19 2.99 -5.56 -3.70
C SER A 19 1.92 -4.52 -4.04
N MET A 20 0.87 -4.93 -4.75
CA MET A 20 -0.26 -4.08 -5.13
C MET A 20 -1.57 -4.80 -4.82
N THR A 21 -2.54 -4.06 -4.27
CA THR A 21 -3.90 -4.58 -4.10
C THR A 21 -4.58 -4.79 -5.45
N ASN A 22 -5.50 -5.74 -5.51
CA ASN A 22 -6.36 -5.97 -6.69
C ASN A 22 -7.85 -5.76 -6.38
N THR A 23 -8.16 -5.31 -5.17
CA THR A 23 -9.48 -4.84 -4.75
C THR A 23 -9.77 -3.47 -5.35
N ASP A 24 -11.06 -3.16 -5.50
CA ASP A 24 -11.49 -1.82 -5.86
C ASP A 24 -11.23 -0.87 -4.68
N THR A 25 -10.36 0.13 -4.87
CA THR A 25 -9.97 1.08 -3.83
C THR A 25 -11.15 1.89 -3.28
N ARG A 26 -12.27 1.98 -4.03
CA ARG A 26 -13.52 2.58 -3.54
C ARG A 26 -14.18 1.76 -2.43
N ASN A 27 -13.82 0.48 -2.28
CA ASN A 27 -14.17 -0.37 -1.15
C ASN A 27 -13.01 -0.40 -0.14
N ALA A 28 -13.07 0.50 0.84
CA ALA A 28 -12.02 0.66 1.84
C ALA A 28 -11.83 -0.61 2.70
N GLU A 29 -12.91 -1.26 3.12
CA GLU A 29 -12.85 -2.47 3.95
C GLU A 29 -12.16 -3.63 3.23
N ALA A 30 -12.55 -3.90 1.98
CA ALA A 30 -11.91 -4.94 1.18
C ALA A 30 -10.43 -4.64 0.92
N THR A 31 -10.10 -3.36 0.68
CA THR A 31 -8.72 -2.91 0.45
C THR A 31 -7.87 -3.07 1.71
N LEU A 32 -8.38 -2.65 2.87
CA LEU A 32 -7.72 -2.81 4.17
C LEU A 32 -7.47 -4.29 4.49
N GLY A 33 -8.48 -5.14 4.37
CA GLY A 33 -8.31 -6.58 4.62
C GLY A 33 -7.31 -7.24 3.67
N GLN A 34 -7.14 -6.74 2.44
CA GLN A 34 -6.07 -7.21 1.55
C GLN A 34 -4.69 -6.67 1.97
N ILE A 35 -4.59 -5.41 2.37
CA ILE A 35 -3.35 -4.81 2.89
C ILE A 35 -2.85 -5.60 4.10
N GLU A 36 -3.74 -5.97 5.02
CA GLU A 36 -3.43 -6.80 6.19
C GLU A 36 -2.81 -8.14 5.77
N ARG A 37 -3.47 -8.89 4.87
CA ARG A 37 -2.94 -10.17 4.37
C ARG A 37 -1.58 -10.04 3.66
N LEU A 38 -1.39 -8.96 2.90
CA LEU A 38 -0.10 -8.68 2.25
C LEU A 38 0.99 -8.40 3.28
N THR A 39 0.66 -7.63 4.33
CA THR A 39 1.57 -7.30 5.42
C THR A 39 1.95 -8.55 6.21
N GLU A 40 0.99 -9.41 6.55
CA GLU A 40 1.21 -10.71 7.19
C GLU A 40 2.11 -11.63 6.35
N ALA A 41 2.02 -11.55 5.03
CA ALA A 41 2.89 -12.28 4.10
C ALA A 41 4.31 -11.66 3.95
N GLY A 42 4.62 -10.57 4.65
CA GLY A 42 5.93 -9.90 4.63
C GLY A 42 6.06 -8.78 3.61
N CYS A 43 4.96 -8.25 3.08
CA CYS A 43 4.99 -7.07 2.22
C CYS A 43 5.30 -5.81 3.04
N GLU A 44 6.33 -5.06 2.64
CA GLU A 44 6.77 -3.84 3.33
C GLU A 44 6.14 -2.57 2.73
N ILE A 45 5.83 -2.60 1.42
CA ILE A 45 5.21 -1.48 0.70
C ILE A 45 4.01 -2.00 -0.10
N VAL A 46 2.82 -1.48 0.18
CA VAL A 46 1.61 -1.81 -0.58
C VAL A 46 1.18 -0.63 -1.45
N ARG A 47 0.94 -0.89 -2.72
CA ARG A 47 0.37 0.06 -3.68
C ARG A 47 -1.12 -0.18 -3.87
N VAL A 48 -1.88 0.90 -4.01
CA VAL A 48 -3.32 0.88 -4.34
C VAL A 48 -3.56 1.66 -5.63
N ALA A 49 -4.59 1.30 -6.40
CA ALA A 49 -4.95 2.02 -7.62
C ALA A 49 -5.82 3.25 -7.31
N VAL A 50 -5.56 4.37 -7.99
CA VAL A 50 -6.42 5.57 -7.88
C VAL A 50 -6.83 6.00 -9.29
N PRO A 51 -7.79 5.30 -9.92
CA PRO A 51 -8.20 5.59 -11.30
C PRO A 51 -9.17 6.76 -11.41
N ASP A 52 -9.85 7.14 -10.32
CA ASP A 52 -10.86 8.18 -10.30
C ASP A 52 -10.92 8.92 -8.94
N ASP A 53 -11.67 10.01 -8.90
CA ASP A 53 -11.82 10.85 -7.70
C ASP A 53 -12.48 10.10 -6.53
N ARG A 54 -13.34 9.11 -6.79
CA ARG A 54 -13.98 8.32 -5.73
C ARG A 54 -12.96 7.42 -5.04
N ALA A 55 -12.05 6.81 -5.81
CA ALA A 55 -10.93 6.05 -5.26
C ALA A 55 -10.00 6.96 -4.45
N ALA A 56 -9.75 8.20 -4.93
CA ALA A 56 -8.94 9.17 -4.19
C ALA A 56 -9.58 9.56 -2.84
N GLN A 57 -10.89 9.78 -2.82
CA GLN A 57 -11.65 10.09 -1.60
C GLN A 57 -11.60 8.95 -0.57
N ALA A 58 -11.54 7.69 -1.01
CA ALA A 58 -11.46 6.52 -0.14
C ALA A 58 -10.11 6.38 0.60
N LEU A 59 -9.03 7.03 0.12
CA LEU A 59 -7.70 6.91 0.72
C LEU A 59 -7.67 7.36 2.19
N GLY A 60 -8.51 8.31 2.58
CA GLY A 60 -8.61 8.77 3.97
C GLY A 60 -9.03 7.65 4.94
N ALA A 61 -9.95 6.78 4.50
CA ALA A 61 -10.40 5.63 5.28
C ALA A 61 -9.39 4.47 5.29
N ILE A 62 -8.55 4.37 4.25
CA ILE A 62 -7.54 3.29 4.11
C ILE A 62 -6.26 3.62 4.90
N LYS A 63 -5.91 4.90 5.05
CA LYS A 63 -4.68 5.34 5.75
C LYS A 63 -4.85 5.42 7.28
N ALA A 64 -6.09 5.37 7.79
CA ALA A 64 -6.43 5.69 9.17
C ALA A 64 -5.75 4.79 10.20
#